data_AF-A0A3B4AJC5-F1
#
_entry.id   AF-A0A3B4AJC5-F1
#
_cell.length_a   1.000
_cell.length_b   1.000
_cell.length_c   1.000
_cell.angle_alpha   90.00
_cell.angle_beta   90.00
_cell.angle_gamma   90.00
#
_symmetry.space_group_name_H-M   'P 1'
#
loop_
_entity.id
_entity.type
_entity.pdbx_description
1 polymer ?
#
loop_
_entity_poly.entity_id
_entity_poly.type
_entity_poly.pdbx_seq_one_letter_code
_entity_poly.pdbx_strand_id
1 'polypeptide(L)'
;MQRCTNELYWMDQQAEERINYDWSDTNLDYPARQRQYENFISKCLESKEGTITKLNDDGEKLIAADHPGKNVIEAHMGAVHADWKEYLNLLICEETHLKHMDEYHKYHKEARDTQDLLRRLDTEVSQKYNPEFKDVYQTEGLLSELDDQSKALEHFDERVKALQKRGLQVLPLKYRRETPQKLLPVEALCELETDDGQIQRGERYTLLRNNGAKWDVKDAAGKKINAPAVCFMIPPTDPEAVAIADNLATQQKALKQKMSGSRATLQKRYDELRKENSQEQQCRQLMAGLDKVVSDLDKQEKAIYSKVRPPLEQNRPLQDSADRLQDMKDIANAVRRIEPEKNSKVQEAKSFLASNSNCASAPQLHSKMDETNKKHNKILELLQCSQEKLKNSNQLENSLQNGKNLLSSYENKLAREELAPADISSLEKTQRELGVSRKAFVTVCTSSCCVINYVDTDLFLKMIHFHICLSLK
;
A
#
# COMPACT_ATOMS: atom_id res chain seq x y z
N MET A 1 43.16 11.17 -73.42
CA MET A 1 41.96 11.94 -73.85
C MET A 1 40.67 11.19 -73.56
N GLN A 2 40.28 10.15 -74.31
CA GLN A 2 39.03 9.41 -74.06
C GLN A 2 38.91 8.89 -72.61
N ARG A 3 40.00 8.35 -72.05
CA ARG A 3 40.06 7.92 -70.64
C ARG A 3 39.75 9.07 -69.66
N CYS A 4 40.28 10.27 -69.92
CA CYS A 4 40.01 11.47 -69.09
C CYS A 4 38.53 11.84 -69.15
N THR A 5 37.97 11.91 -70.36
CA THR A 5 36.55 12.25 -70.57
C THR A 5 35.61 11.26 -69.85
N ASN A 6 35.93 9.98 -69.88
CA ASN A 6 35.12 8.96 -69.19
C ASN A 6 35.16 9.14 -67.66
N GLU A 7 36.31 9.46 -67.07
CA GLU A 7 36.41 9.69 -65.62
C GLU A 7 35.75 11.02 -65.21
N LEU A 8 35.92 12.10 -65.98
CA LEU A 8 35.22 13.38 -65.76
C LEU A 8 33.70 13.17 -65.72
N TYR A 9 33.16 12.49 -66.75
CA TYR A 9 31.72 12.20 -66.81
C TYR A 9 31.24 11.35 -65.62
N TRP A 10 32.05 10.38 -65.18
CA TRP A 10 31.72 9.58 -64.01
C TRP A 10 31.69 10.43 -62.72
N MET A 11 32.66 11.33 -62.53
CA MET A 11 32.71 12.24 -61.38
C MET A 11 31.53 13.22 -61.38
N ASP A 12 31.16 13.77 -62.54
CA ASP A 12 29.98 14.63 -62.69
C ASP A 12 28.70 13.95 -62.23
N GLN A 13 28.43 12.72 -62.70
CA GLN A 13 27.26 11.95 -62.29
C GLN A 13 27.25 11.72 -60.77
N GLN A 14 28.41 11.37 -60.22
CA GLN A 14 28.57 11.09 -58.80
C GLN A 14 28.44 12.34 -57.93
N ALA A 15 28.85 13.51 -58.43
CA ALA A 15 28.68 14.80 -57.78
C ALA A 15 27.22 15.25 -57.80
N GLU A 16 26.55 15.15 -58.95
CA GLU A 16 25.13 15.53 -59.10
C GLU A 16 24.22 14.75 -58.14
N GLU A 17 24.45 13.45 -57.99
CA GLU A 17 23.73 12.60 -57.04
C GLU A 17 23.89 13.08 -55.58
N ARG A 18 25.10 13.48 -55.18
CA ARG A 18 25.42 13.94 -53.82
C ARG A 18 24.91 15.34 -53.53
N ILE A 19 24.99 16.23 -54.51
CA ILE A 19 24.53 17.62 -54.41
C ILE A 19 23.01 17.67 -54.24
N ASN A 20 22.29 16.77 -54.90
CA ASN A 20 20.82 16.70 -54.85
C ASN A 20 20.27 15.84 -53.71
N TYR A 21 21.13 15.18 -52.91
CA TYR A 21 20.68 14.35 -51.80
C TYR A 21 20.08 15.21 -50.67
N ASP A 22 18.95 14.76 -50.11
CA ASP A 22 18.26 15.45 -49.03
C ASP A 22 18.93 15.17 -47.67
N TRP A 23 19.61 16.18 -47.13
CA TRP A 23 20.25 16.11 -45.81
C TRP A 23 19.38 16.70 -44.67
N SER A 24 18.07 16.85 -44.89
CA SER A 24 17.13 17.35 -43.88
C SER A 24 16.63 16.25 -42.93
N ASP A 25 16.02 16.69 -41.83
CA ASP A 25 15.35 15.86 -40.80
C ASP A 25 14.24 14.95 -41.32
N THR A 26 13.66 15.22 -42.49
CA THR A 26 12.58 14.39 -43.04
C THR A 26 13.10 13.15 -43.77
N ASN A 27 14.39 13.10 -44.12
CA ASN A 27 14.96 11.97 -44.81
C ASN A 27 15.33 10.83 -43.86
N LEU A 28 14.44 9.85 -43.76
CA LEU A 28 14.63 8.64 -42.96
C LEU A 28 15.41 7.52 -43.68
N ASP A 29 15.73 7.69 -44.97
CA ASP A 29 16.45 6.71 -45.79
C ASP A 29 17.98 6.90 -45.77
N TYR A 30 18.48 7.85 -44.98
CA TYR A 30 19.91 8.05 -44.77
C TYR A 30 20.70 6.79 -44.35
N PRO A 31 20.14 5.77 -43.64
CA PRO A 31 20.89 4.56 -43.34
C PRO A 31 21.20 3.72 -44.59
N ALA A 32 20.35 3.75 -45.62
CA ALA A 32 20.63 3.10 -46.89
C ALA A 32 21.78 3.83 -47.61
N ARG A 33 21.75 5.17 -47.60
CA ARG A 33 22.84 6.01 -48.11
C ARG A 33 24.15 5.78 -47.37
N GLN A 34 24.10 5.65 -46.05
CA GLN A 34 25.27 5.33 -45.22
C GLN A 34 25.93 4.03 -45.65
N ARG A 35 25.15 2.97 -45.88
CA ARG A 35 25.67 1.68 -46.37
C ARG A 35 26.28 1.82 -47.76
N GLN A 36 25.69 2.61 -48.64
CA GLN A 36 26.25 2.87 -49.98
C GLN A 36 27.60 3.58 -49.88
N TYR A 37 27.68 4.63 -49.07
CA TYR A 37 28.92 5.36 -48.78
C TYR A 37 30.00 4.41 -48.21
N GLU A 38 29.71 3.68 -47.14
CA GLU A 38 30.65 2.74 -46.51
C GLU A 38 31.13 1.64 -47.47
N ASN A 39 30.25 1.11 -48.32
CA ASN A 39 30.63 0.13 -49.34
C ASN A 39 31.54 0.76 -50.41
N PHE A 40 31.27 1.98 -50.84
CA PHE A 40 32.10 2.68 -51.81
C PHE A 40 33.50 2.97 -51.25
N ILE A 41 33.57 3.52 -50.03
CA ILE A 41 34.85 3.80 -49.35
C ILE A 41 35.67 2.53 -49.18
N SER A 42 35.05 1.43 -48.73
CA SER A 42 35.77 0.19 -48.43
C SER A 42 36.17 -0.65 -49.64
N LYS A 43 35.42 -0.59 -50.76
CA LYS A 43 35.61 -1.52 -51.89
C LYS A 43 35.99 -0.85 -53.21
N CYS A 44 35.72 0.45 -53.37
CA CYS A 44 35.79 1.10 -54.67
C CYS A 44 36.74 2.30 -54.70
N LEU A 45 36.86 3.06 -53.60
CA LEU A 45 37.62 4.30 -53.57
C LEU A 45 39.10 4.10 -53.96
N GLU A 46 39.80 3.15 -53.33
CA GLU A 46 41.22 2.88 -53.60
C GLU A 46 41.46 2.44 -55.05
N SER A 47 40.58 1.59 -55.59
CA SER A 47 40.65 1.16 -56.99
C SER A 47 40.44 2.33 -57.96
N LYS A 48 39.53 3.25 -57.62
CA LYS A 48 39.28 4.46 -58.41
C LYS A 48 40.44 5.46 -58.32
N GLU A 49 40.97 5.70 -57.14
CA GLU A 49 42.18 6.50 -56.95
C GLU A 49 43.35 5.94 -57.77
N GLY A 50 43.59 4.63 -57.73
CA GLY A 50 44.62 3.99 -58.55
C GLY A 50 44.41 4.15 -60.05
N THR A 51 43.16 4.18 -60.51
CA THR A 51 42.82 4.43 -61.93
C THR A 51 43.19 5.85 -62.35
N ILE A 52 42.91 6.84 -61.50
CA ILE A 52 43.20 8.26 -61.74
C ILE A 52 44.69 8.53 -61.67
N THR A 53 45.38 7.99 -60.66
CA THR A 53 46.84 8.09 -60.53
C THR A 53 47.54 7.52 -61.76
N LYS A 54 47.15 6.31 -62.21
CA LYS A 54 47.70 5.72 -63.43
C LYS A 54 47.43 6.57 -64.68
N LEU A 55 46.25 7.19 -64.77
CA LEU A 55 45.91 8.07 -65.88
C LEU A 55 46.82 9.30 -65.91
N ASN A 56 47.13 9.86 -64.74
CA ASN A 56 48.09 10.95 -64.61
C ASN A 56 49.51 10.50 -64.96
N ASP A 57 50.00 9.40 -64.40
CA ASP A 57 51.34 8.85 -64.69
C ASP A 57 51.55 8.59 -66.20
N ASP A 58 50.54 8.04 -66.86
CA ASP A 58 50.57 7.78 -68.30
C ASP A 58 50.66 9.10 -69.09
N GLY A 59 49.95 10.14 -68.65
CA GLY A 59 49.99 11.46 -69.28
C GLY A 59 51.31 12.21 -69.03
N GLU A 60 51.87 12.15 -67.83
CA GLU A 60 53.18 12.72 -67.50
C GLU A 60 54.29 12.10 -68.36
N LYS A 61 54.26 10.78 -68.59
CA LYS A 61 55.20 10.11 -69.49
C LYS A 61 55.13 10.65 -70.93
N LEU A 62 53.92 10.94 -71.43
CA LEU A 62 53.74 11.52 -72.76
C LEU A 62 54.24 12.96 -72.83
N ILE A 63 54.02 13.74 -71.78
CA ILE A 63 54.55 15.12 -71.69
C ILE A 63 56.07 15.10 -71.64
N ALA A 64 56.67 14.21 -70.84
CA ALA A 64 58.12 14.04 -70.75
C ALA A 64 58.77 13.57 -72.07
N ALA A 65 58.01 12.85 -72.91
CA ALA A 65 58.43 12.45 -74.25
C ALA A 65 58.25 13.56 -75.32
N ASP A 66 57.92 14.80 -74.91
CA ASP A 66 57.64 15.95 -75.76
C ASP A 66 56.57 15.67 -76.84
N HIS A 67 55.52 14.95 -76.43
CA HIS A 67 54.42 14.59 -77.33
C HIS A 67 53.80 15.86 -77.96
N PRO A 68 53.49 15.86 -79.28
CA PRO A 68 53.00 17.05 -79.99
C PRO A 68 51.68 17.61 -79.42
N GLY A 69 50.90 16.78 -78.74
CA GLY A 69 49.66 17.15 -78.04
C GLY A 69 49.81 17.53 -76.56
N LYS A 70 51.03 17.79 -76.05
CA LYS A 70 51.28 17.98 -74.61
C LYS A 70 50.36 18.99 -73.92
N ASN A 71 50.12 20.16 -74.52
CA ASN A 71 49.25 21.19 -73.94
C ASN A 71 47.81 20.68 -73.71
N VAL A 72 47.31 19.83 -74.61
CA VAL A 72 45.96 19.26 -74.52
C VAL A 72 45.91 18.16 -73.46
N ILE A 73 46.97 17.36 -73.37
CA ILE A 73 47.15 16.32 -72.34
C ILE A 73 47.19 16.96 -70.95
N GLU A 74 48.02 17.99 -70.76
CA GLU A 74 48.13 18.77 -69.53
C GLU A 74 46.77 19.35 -69.11
N ALA A 75 46.05 19.99 -70.04
CA ALA A 75 44.73 20.55 -69.74
C ALA A 75 43.71 19.50 -69.27
N HIS A 76 43.67 18.32 -69.90
CA HIS A 76 42.71 17.28 -69.51
C HIS A 76 43.12 16.55 -68.22
N MET A 77 44.42 16.35 -67.98
CA MET A 77 44.89 15.84 -66.69
C MET A 77 44.59 16.83 -65.56
N GLY A 78 44.82 18.13 -65.80
CA GLY A 78 44.48 19.18 -64.85
C GLY A 78 42.99 19.19 -64.51
N ALA A 79 42.11 19.06 -65.50
CA ALA A 79 40.67 18.93 -65.28
C ALA A 79 40.31 17.69 -64.44
N VAL A 80 40.86 16.51 -64.79
CA VAL A 80 40.62 15.27 -64.01
C VAL A 80 41.10 15.42 -62.58
N HIS A 81 42.23 16.07 -62.35
CA HIS A 81 42.77 16.28 -61.01
C HIS A 81 41.92 17.26 -60.19
N ALA A 82 41.43 18.34 -60.81
CA ALA A 82 40.55 19.30 -60.16
C ALA A 82 39.22 18.65 -59.76
N ASP A 83 38.54 17.97 -60.69
CA ASP A 83 37.27 17.29 -60.44
C ASP A 83 37.43 16.15 -59.42
N TRP A 84 38.56 15.45 -59.43
CA TRP A 84 38.85 14.43 -58.42
C TRP A 84 38.98 15.05 -57.02
N LYS A 85 39.68 16.18 -56.90
CA LYS A 85 39.78 16.91 -55.63
C LYS A 85 38.40 17.36 -55.13
N GLU A 86 37.57 17.92 -56.02
CA GLU A 86 36.20 18.31 -55.67
C GLU A 86 35.33 17.12 -55.27
N TYR A 87 35.46 16.00 -55.98
CA TYR A 87 34.77 14.76 -55.66
C TYR A 87 35.14 14.24 -54.26
N LEU A 88 36.43 14.22 -53.91
CA LEU A 88 36.90 13.87 -52.57
C LEU A 88 36.34 14.83 -51.50
N ASN A 89 36.26 16.13 -51.81
CA ASN A 89 35.64 17.12 -50.92
C ASN A 89 34.15 16.84 -50.68
N LEU A 90 33.42 16.39 -51.70
CA LEU A 90 32.03 15.95 -51.55
C LEU A 90 31.89 14.69 -50.68
N LEU A 91 32.84 13.74 -50.77
CA LEU A 91 32.86 12.58 -49.87
C LEU A 91 33.05 12.98 -48.40
N ILE A 92 33.92 13.95 -48.12
CA ILE A 92 34.12 14.50 -46.77
C ILE A 92 32.82 15.15 -46.24
N CYS A 93 32.13 15.89 -47.10
CA CYS A 93 30.85 16.50 -46.75
C CYS A 93 29.80 15.42 -46.44
N GLU A 94 29.69 14.41 -47.31
CA GLU A 94 28.76 13.29 -47.16
C GLU A 94 29.01 12.51 -45.86
N GLU A 95 30.27 12.17 -45.54
CA GLU A 95 30.64 11.54 -44.27
C GLU A 95 30.13 12.34 -43.07
N THR A 96 30.37 13.65 -43.11
CA THR A 96 30.00 14.56 -42.02
C THR A 96 28.48 14.65 -41.88
N HIS A 97 27.74 14.73 -42.98
CA HIS A 97 26.27 14.74 -42.93
C HIS A 97 25.71 13.41 -42.46
N LEU A 98 26.23 12.27 -42.91
CA LEU A 98 25.80 10.95 -42.43
C LEU A 98 25.95 10.82 -40.91
N LYS A 99 27.08 11.28 -40.37
CA LYS A 99 27.31 11.33 -38.93
C LYS A 99 26.27 12.17 -38.21
N HIS A 100 26.03 13.41 -38.66
CA HIS A 100 25.08 14.31 -38.00
C HIS A 100 23.62 13.88 -38.18
N MET A 101 23.27 13.28 -39.32
CA MET A 101 21.95 12.66 -39.55
C MET A 101 21.71 11.56 -38.53
N ASP A 102 22.69 10.69 -38.31
CA ASP A 102 22.60 9.62 -37.32
C ASP A 102 22.46 10.16 -35.89
N GLU A 103 23.29 11.14 -35.51
CA GLU A 103 23.23 11.78 -34.20
C GLU A 103 21.88 12.47 -33.94
N TYR A 104 21.34 13.20 -34.92
CA TYR A 104 20.04 13.86 -34.85
C TYR A 104 18.90 12.85 -34.65
N HIS A 105 18.82 11.83 -35.53
CA HIS A 105 17.72 10.87 -35.47
C HIS A 105 17.78 10.00 -34.20
N LYS A 106 18.99 9.61 -33.77
CA LYS A 106 19.19 8.91 -32.48
C LYS A 106 18.74 9.78 -31.31
N TYR A 107 19.11 11.06 -31.29
CA TYR A 107 18.69 11.99 -30.25
C TYR A 107 17.17 12.12 -30.18
N HIS A 108 16.51 12.43 -31.29
CA HIS A 108 15.06 12.63 -31.29
C HIS A 108 14.28 11.34 -31.01
N LYS A 109 14.79 10.18 -31.42
CA LYS A 109 14.22 8.88 -31.04
C LYS A 109 14.31 8.68 -29.52
N GLU A 110 15.48 8.85 -28.93
CA GLU A 110 15.68 8.68 -27.49
C GLU A 110 14.85 9.68 -26.68
N ALA A 111 14.74 10.93 -27.13
CA ALA A 111 13.90 11.95 -26.50
C ALA A 111 12.42 11.56 -26.50
N ARG A 112 11.89 11.07 -27.64
CA ARG A 112 10.51 10.55 -27.74
C ARG A 112 10.28 9.34 -26.83
N ASP A 113 11.19 8.37 -26.86
CA ASP A 113 11.11 7.17 -26.02
C ASP A 113 11.15 7.54 -24.52
N THR A 114 11.89 8.61 -24.15
CA THR A 114 11.94 9.13 -22.77
C THR A 114 10.61 9.79 -22.40
N GLN A 115 10.07 10.60 -23.31
CA GLN A 115 8.81 11.31 -23.12
C GLN A 115 7.65 10.34 -22.89
N ASP A 116 7.55 9.29 -23.72
CA ASP A 116 6.50 8.28 -23.62
C ASP A 116 6.57 7.53 -22.30
N LEU A 117 7.78 7.23 -21.82
CA LEU A 117 7.99 6.54 -20.55
C LEU A 117 7.62 7.42 -19.35
N LEU A 118 8.02 8.70 -19.34
CA LEU A 118 7.59 9.65 -18.31
C LEU A 118 6.06 9.81 -18.29
N ARG A 119 5.42 9.86 -19.47
CA ARG A 119 3.97 9.96 -19.58
C ARG A 119 3.24 8.73 -19.04
N ARG A 120 3.77 7.52 -19.29
CA ARG A 120 3.23 6.28 -18.73
C ARG A 120 3.34 6.27 -17.20
N LEU A 121 4.50 6.63 -16.66
CA LEU A 121 4.70 6.73 -15.21
C LEU A 121 3.77 7.77 -14.56
N ASP A 122 3.60 8.94 -15.18
CA ASP A 122 2.65 9.95 -14.66
C ASP A 122 1.20 9.44 -14.63
N THR A 123 0.80 8.70 -15.66
CA THR A 123 -0.53 8.09 -15.73
C THR A 123 -0.70 7.04 -14.63
N GLU A 124 0.30 6.17 -14.43
CA GLU A 124 0.28 5.15 -13.39
C GLU A 124 0.20 5.78 -11.99
N VAL A 125 1.03 6.80 -11.71
CA VAL A 125 1.02 7.51 -10.43
C VAL A 125 -0.35 8.12 -10.15
N SER A 126 -1.01 8.66 -11.17
CA SER A 126 -2.33 9.29 -11.05
C SER A 126 -3.45 8.29 -10.75
N GLN A 127 -3.39 7.09 -11.33
CA GLN A 127 -4.50 6.14 -11.30
C GLN A 127 -4.38 5.13 -10.15
N LYS A 128 -3.16 4.67 -9.86
CA LYS A 128 -2.93 3.49 -9.02
C LYS A 128 -2.82 3.81 -7.54
N TYR A 129 -2.26 4.96 -7.19
CA TYR A 129 -1.90 5.31 -5.80
C TYR A 129 -3.00 6.10 -5.07
N ASN A 130 -4.26 5.89 -5.43
CA ASN A 130 -5.38 6.41 -4.65
C ASN A 130 -5.50 5.65 -3.32
N PRO A 131 -5.44 6.33 -2.16
CA PRO A 131 -5.55 5.70 -0.83
C PRO A 131 -6.97 5.21 -0.48
N GLU A 132 -8.00 5.64 -1.20
CA GLU A 132 -9.38 5.31 -0.86
C GLU A 132 -9.67 3.80 -0.96
N PHE A 133 -10.42 3.30 0.03
CA PHE A 133 -10.90 1.92 0.11
C PHE A 133 -9.81 0.84 0.18
N LYS A 134 -8.59 1.19 0.63
CA LYS A 134 -7.49 0.23 0.85
C LYS A 134 -7.37 -0.17 2.32
N ASP A 135 -7.02 -1.43 2.57
CA ASP A 135 -6.65 -1.92 3.90
C ASP A 135 -5.16 -1.66 4.23
N VAL A 136 -4.74 -1.99 5.46
CA VAL A 136 -3.37 -1.76 5.95
C VAL A 136 -2.33 -2.45 5.06
N TYR A 137 -2.55 -3.71 4.67
CA TYR A 137 -1.58 -4.51 3.91
C TYR A 137 -1.51 -4.05 2.46
N GLN A 138 -2.65 -3.72 1.85
CA GLN A 138 -2.71 -3.15 0.51
C GLN A 138 -1.99 -1.80 0.45
N THR A 139 -2.19 -0.94 1.45
CA THR A 139 -1.53 0.37 1.53
C THR A 139 -0.02 0.22 1.71
N GLU A 140 0.42 -0.73 2.53
CA GLU A 140 1.84 -1.08 2.71
C GLU A 140 2.50 -1.54 1.41
N GLY A 141 1.81 -2.43 0.66
CA GLY A 141 2.28 -2.90 -0.65
C GLY A 141 2.42 -1.74 -1.65
N LEU A 142 1.43 -0.85 -1.70
CA LEU A 142 1.48 0.35 -2.56
C LEU A 142 2.62 1.30 -2.18
N LEU A 143 2.91 1.46 -0.89
CA LEU A 143 4.05 2.27 -0.42
C LEU A 143 5.38 1.68 -0.88
N SER A 144 5.56 0.36 -0.73
CA SER A 144 6.78 -0.32 -1.19
C SER A 144 6.96 -0.19 -2.69
N GLU A 145 5.90 -0.42 -3.47
CA GLU A 145 5.95 -0.31 -4.92
C GLU A 145 6.27 1.12 -5.39
N LEU A 146 5.66 2.14 -4.75
CA LEU A 146 5.94 3.54 -5.07
C LEU A 146 7.39 3.92 -4.75
N ASP A 147 7.97 3.36 -3.69
CA ASP A 147 9.38 3.57 -3.34
C ASP A 147 10.32 2.95 -4.36
N ASP A 148 10.01 1.75 -4.86
CA ASP A 148 10.81 1.10 -5.90
C ASP A 148 10.69 1.84 -7.24
N GLN A 149 9.51 2.34 -7.61
CA GLN A 149 9.34 3.22 -8.76
C GLN A 149 10.09 4.55 -8.61
N SER A 150 10.10 5.12 -7.41
CA SER A 150 10.84 6.36 -7.13
C SER A 150 12.35 6.18 -7.30
N LYS A 151 12.91 5.05 -6.84
CA LYS A 151 14.32 4.69 -7.08
C LYS A 151 14.60 4.47 -8.56
N ALA A 152 13.73 3.76 -9.28
CA ALA A 152 13.86 3.59 -10.72
C ALA A 152 13.87 4.95 -11.45
N LEU A 153 13.11 5.94 -10.95
CA LEU A 153 13.06 7.30 -11.48
C LEU A 153 14.40 8.04 -11.38
N GLU A 154 15.29 7.66 -10.46
CA GLU A 154 16.63 8.25 -10.31
C GLU A 154 17.52 7.94 -11.52
N HIS A 155 17.44 6.74 -12.11
CA HIS A 155 18.17 6.40 -13.32
C HIS A 155 17.75 7.25 -14.54
N PHE A 156 16.52 7.79 -14.54
CA PHE A 156 16.09 8.70 -15.58
C PHE A 156 16.74 10.08 -15.47
N ASP A 157 17.23 10.49 -14.30
CA ASP A 157 17.93 11.77 -14.15
C ASP A 157 19.18 11.81 -15.04
N GLU A 158 19.93 10.71 -15.07
CA GLU A 158 21.13 10.61 -15.90
C GLU A 158 20.79 10.67 -17.38
N ARG A 159 19.72 9.98 -17.79
CA ARG A 159 19.23 10.00 -19.18
C ARG A 159 18.78 11.40 -19.61
N VAL A 160 17.98 12.09 -18.78
CA VAL A 160 17.52 13.45 -19.07
C VAL A 160 18.68 14.45 -19.10
N LYS A 161 19.62 14.37 -18.16
CA LYS A 161 20.85 15.21 -18.16
C LYS A 161 21.71 14.95 -19.40
N ALA A 162 21.85 13.69 -19.81
CA ALA A 162 22.57 13.32 -21.03
C ALA A 162 21.89 13.90 -22.27
N LEU A 163 20.56 13.86 -22.34
CA LEU A 163 19.79 14.52 -23.40
C LEU A 163 19.97 16.04 -23.38
N GLN A 164 19.89 16.71 -22.23
CA GLN A 164 20.16 18.16 -22.16
C GLN A 164 21.55 18.52 -22.67
N LYS A 165 22.58 17.75 -22.29
CA LYS A 165 23.95 17.96 -22.77
C LYS A 165 24.07 17.73 -24.28
N ARG A 166 23.48 16.65 -24.79
CA ARG A 166 23.53 16.30 -26.22
C ARG A 166 22.72 17.25 -27.07
N GLY A 167 21.57 17.74 -26.58
CA GLY A 167 20.71 18.70 -27.28
C GLY A 167 21.46 19.96 -27.69
N LEU A 168 22.45 20.40 -26.88
CA LEU A 168 23.33 21.53 -27.20
C LEU A 168 24.22 21.30 -28.44
N GLN A 169 24.49 20.04 -28.79
CA GLN A 169 25.36 19.63 -29.90
C GLN A 169 24.57 19.15 -31.13
N VAL A 170 23.24 19.00 -31.02
CA VAL A 170 22.40 18.58 -32.15
C VAL A 170 22.31 19.71 -33.18
N LEU A 171 22.50 19.37 -34.44
CA LEU A 171 22.34 20.30 -35.56
C LEU A 171 20.86 20.49 -35.90
N PRO A 172 20.41 21.71 -36.22
CA PRO A 172 19.03 21.98 -36.62
C PRO A 172 18.79 21.57 -38.08
N LEU A 173 18.71 20.26 -38.35
CA LEU A 173 18.52 19.73 -39.72
C LEU A 173 17.24 20.26 -40.39
N LYS A 174 16.24 20.62 -39.59
CA LYS A 174 15.01 21.27 -40.02
C LYS A 174 15.26 22.51 -40.89
N TYR A 175 16.29 23.27 -40.56
CA TYR A 175 16.62 24.52 -41.24
C TYR A 175 17.26 24.33 -42.62
N ARG A 176 17.60 23.09 -43.00
CA ARG A 176 18.02 22.78 -44.37
C ARG A 176 16.87 22.81 -45.37
N ARG A 177 15.62 22.67 -44.92
CA ARG A 177 14.41 22.82 -45.75
C ARG A 177 13.63 24.09 -45.43
N GLU A 178 13.55 24.47 -44.15
CA GLU A 178 12.82 25.65 -43.68
C GLU A 178 13.78 26.80 -43.37
N THR A 179 13.79 27.85 -44.19
CA THR A 179 14.66 29.01 -43.92
C THR A 179 14.00 29.91 -42.87
N PRO A 180 14.60 30.10 -41.68
CA PRO A 180 14.06 31.00 -40.67
C PRO A 180 14.09 32.45 -41.13
N GLN A 181 13.27 33.31 -40.51
CA GLN A 181 13.27 34.76 -40.81
C GLN A 181 14.62 35.43 -40.47
N LYS A 182 15.35 34.87 -39.50
CA LYS A 182 16.68 35.33 -39.12
C LYS A 182 17.73 34.65 -40.00
N LEU A 183 18.68 35.43 -40.51
CA LEU A 183 19.83 34.89 -41.25
C LEU A 183 20.62 33.91 -40.36
N LEU A 184 20.97 32.76 -40.95
CA LEU A 184 21.63 31.67 -40.24
C LEU A 184 23.13 31.67 -40.51
N PRO A 185 23.98 31.45 -39.49
CA PRO A 185 25.36 31.08 -39.73
C PRO A 185 25.40 29.68 -40.33
N VAL A 186 26.33 29.45 -41.25
CA VAL A 186 26.66 28.14 -41.81
C VAL A 186 28.17 27.96 -41.81
N GLU A 187 28.65 26.74 -41.65
CA GLU A 187 30.06 26.40 -41.61
C GLU A 187 30.41 25.51 -42.80
N ALA A 188 31.50 25.82 -43.50
CA ALA A 188 31.94 25.07 -44.66
C ALA A 188 32.62 23.75 -44.25
N LEU A 189 32.19 22.65 -44.85
CA LEU A 189 32.69 21.30 -44.59
C LEU A 189 33.91 20.94 -45.44
N CYS A 190 34.07 21.60 -46.59
CA CYS A 190 35.16 21.37 -47.54
C CYS A 190 35.65 22.68 -48.16
N GLU A 191 36.73 22.58 -48.93
CA GLU A 191 37.19 23.64 -49.80
C GLU A 191 36.48 23.53 -51.16
N LEU A 192 36.09 24.65 -51.75
CA LEU A 192 35.49 24.68 -53.09
C LEU A 192 35.85 25.98 -53.80
N GLU A 193 36.23 25.88 -55.07
CA GLU A 193 36.41 27.04 -55.94
C GLU A 193 35.17 27.21 -56.80
N THR A 194 34.56 28.39 -56.77
CA THR A 194 33.40 28.73 -57.61
C THR A 194 33.70 29.99 -58.42
N ASP A 195 32.89 30.22 -59.46
CA ASP A 195 32.96 31.45 -60.27
C ASP A 195 32.82 32.72 -59.40
N ASP A 196 32.05 32.62 -58.31
CA ASP A 196 31.78 33.73 -57.40
C ASP A 196 32.83 33.87 -56.29
N GLY A 197 33.68 32.87 -56.04
CA GLY A 197 34.71 32.93 -54.99
C GLY A 197 35.16 31.58 -54.44
N GLN A 198 36.10 31.62 -53.50
CA GLN A 198 36.62 30.42 -52.83
C GLN A 198 35.94 30.22 -51.47
N ILE A 199 35.56 28.99 -51.19
CA ILE A 199 35.07 28.53 -49.89
C ILE A 199 36.20 27.78 -49.19
N GLN A 200 36.45 28.12 -47.94
CA GLN A 200 37.47 27.48 -47.12
C GLN A 200 36.85 26.61 -46.03
N ARG A 201 37.40 25.40 -45.85
CA ARG A 201 36.93 24.45 -44.85
C ARG A 201 37.04 25.02 -43.44
N GLY A 202 35.98 24.89 -42.65
CA GLY A 202 35.88 25.36 -41.26
C GLY A 202 35.55 26.84 -41.11
N GLU A 203 35.50 27.61 -42.20
CA GLU A 203 35.07 29.01 -42.14
C GLU A 203 33.56 29.14 -42.01
N ARG A 204 33.13 30.25 -41.41
CA ARG A 204 31.72 30.59 -41.20
C ARG A 204 31.25 31.62 -42.20
N TYR A 205 30.09 31.33 -42.77
CA TYR A 205 29.38 32.17 -43.72
C TYR A 205 27.97 32.46 -43.20
N THR A 206 27.31 33.45 -43.78
CA THR A 206 25.90 33.76 -43.49
C THR A 206 25.03 33.27 -44.64
N LEU A 207 24.08 32.38 -44.37
CA LEU A 207 23.10 31.92 -45.35
C LEU A 207 22.13 33.05 -45.67
N LEU A 208 22.08 33.45 -46.94
CA LEU A 208 21.18 34.49 -47.46
C LEU A 208 19.92 33.89 -48.07
N ARG A 209 20.06 32.87 -48.93
CA ARG A 209 18.95 32.18 -49.60
C ARG A 209 19.23 30.69 -49.71
N ASN A 210 18.20 29.90 -49.41
CA ASN A 210 18.19 28.46 -49.60
C ASN A 210 17.38 28.13 -50.87
N ASN A 211 18.07 27.71 -51.93
CA ASN A 211 17.44 27.34 -53.20
C ASN A 211 17.45 25.80 -53.39
N GLY A 212 17.35 25.04 -52.30
CA GLY A 212 17.43 23.57 -52.32
C GLY A 212 18.87 23.08 -52.38
N ALA A 213 19.30 22.55 -53.52
CA ALA A 213 20.62 21.95 -53.71
C ALA A 213 21.78 22.98 -53.73
N LYS A 214 21.49 24.26 -53.95
CA LYS A 214 22.46 25.37 -53.93
C LYS A 214 22.02 26.48 -52.99
N TRP A 215 22.97 27.07 -52.29
CA TRP A 215 22.75 28.16 -51.34
C TRP A 215 23.51 29.42 -51.76
N ASP A 216 22.90 30.57 -51.51
CA ASP A 216 23.58 31.86 -51.56
C ASP A 216 24.11 32.16 -50.17
N VAL A 217 25.43 32.21 -50.03
CA VAL A 217 26.10 32.53 -48.76
C VAL A 217 26.88 33.83 -48.87
N LYS A 218 27.14 34.44 -47.72
CA LYS A 218 27.94 35.67 -47.60
C LYS A 218 29.13 35.42 -46.68
N ASP A 219 30.33 35.76 -47.13
CA ASP A 219 31.54 35.70 -46.30
C ASP A 219 31.63 36.88 -45.30
N ALA A 220 32.69 36.90 -44.49
CA ALA A 220 32.93 37.98 -43.52
C ALA A 220 33.22 39.34 -44.19
N ALA A 221 33.81 39.36 -45.39
CA ALA A 221 34.08 40.58 -46.18
C ALA A 221 32.81 41.11 -46.88
N GLY A 222 31.76 40.31 -46.91
CA GLY A 222 30.46 40.59 -47.48
C GLY A 222 30.28 40.23 -48.94
N LYS A 223 31.21 39.45 -49.50
CA LYS A 223 31.11 38.85 -50.81
C LYS A 223 30.01 37.77 -50.81
N LYS A 224 29.19 37.76 -51.85
CA LYS A 224 28.17 36.73 -52.05
C LYS A 224 28.75 35.61 -52.90
N ILE A 225 28.51 34.36 -52.50
CA ILE A 225 29.01 33.17 -53.17
C ILE A 225 27.82 32.22 -53.35
N ASN A 226 27.57 31.76 -54.57
CA ASN A 226 26.65 30.66 -54.83
C ASN A 226 27.42 29.33 -54.79
N ALA A 227 26.96 28.37 -53.99
CA ALA A 227 27.64 27.09 -53.83
C ALA A 227 26.68 25.96 -53.44
N PRO A 228 27.06 24.68 -53.65
CA PRO A 228 26.25 23.54 -53.26
C PRO A 228 25.94 23.51 -51.76
N ALA A 229 24.69 23.25 -51.41
CA ALA A 229 24.22 23.17 -50.03
C ALA A 229 24.92 22.06 -49.23
N VAL A 230 25.35 20.99 -49.90
CA VAL A 230 26.09 19.87 -49.29
C VAL A 230 27.43 20.31 -48.70
N CYS A 231 28.05 21.37 -49.22
CA CYS A 231 29.32 21.89 -48.72
C CYS A 231 29.20 22.61 -47.38
N PHE A 232 27.99 22.80 -46.85
CA PHE A 232 27.75 23.55 -45.62
C PHE A 232 26.97 22.75 -44.60
N MET A 233 27.30 22.95 -43.33
CA MET A 233 26.46 22.56 -42.19
C MET A 233 25.91 23.80 -41.49
N ILE A 234 24.70 23.67 -40.91
CA ILE A 234 24.20 24.67 -39.98
C ILE A 234 24.72 24.24 -38.60
N PRO A 235 25.58 25.05 -37.96
CA PRO A 235 26.21 24.65 -36.71
C PRO A 235 25.15 24.45 -35.61
N PRO A 236 25.43 23.61 -34.59
CA PRO A 236 24.60 23.54 -33.40
C PRO A 236 24.49 24.94 -32.75
N THR A 237 23.42 25.23 -32.02
CA THR A 237 22.47 24.31 -31.36
C THR A 237 21.09 24.33 -32.00
N ASP A 238 20.44 23.16 -32.09
CA ASP A 238 19.01 23.06 -32.43
C ASP A 238 18.10 23.56 -31.29
N PRO A 239 17.33 24.65 -31.49
CA PRO A 239 16.42 25.15 -30.47
C PRO A 239 15.30 24.16 -30.10
N GLU A 240 14.85 23.32 -31.05
CA GLU A 240 13.80 22.34 -30.81
C GLU A 240 14.30 21.21 -29.91
N ALA A 241 15.49 20.68 -30.18
CA ALA A 241 16.17 19.71 -29.32
C ALA A 241 16.32 20.19 -27.87
N VAL A 242 16.76 21.44 -27.65
CA VAL A 242 16.91 22.01 -26.29
C VAL A 242 15.56 22.14 -25.59
N ALA A 243 14.55 22.69 -26.27
CA ALA A 243 13.21 22.85 -25.70
C ALA A 243 12.59 21.50 -25.29
N ILE A 244 12.80 20.44 -26.09
CA ILE A 244 12.35 19.08 -25.73
C ILE A 244 13.05 18.59 -24.46
N ALA A 245 14.38 18.75 -24.36
CA ALA A 245 15.13 18.29 -23.19
C ALA A 245 14.74 19.04 -21.90
N ASP A 246 14.53 20.35 -21.98
CA ASP A 246 14.11 21.15 -20.82
C ASP A 246 12.67 20.84 -20.39
N ASN A 247 11.79 20.57 -21.36
CA ASN A 247 10.44 20.08 -21.07
C ASN A 247 10.49 18.70 -20.38
N LEU A 248 11.34 17.77 -20.86
CA LEU A 248 11.53 16.46 -20.21
C LEU A 248 12.02 16.61 -18.75
N ALA A 249 12.98 17.50 -18.50
CA ALA A 249 13.47 17.78 -17.14
C ALA A 249 12.36 18.36 -16.25
N THR A 250 11.53 19.26 -16.80
CA THR A 250 10.39 19.83 -16.08
C THR A 250 9.33 18.78 -15.75
N GLN A 251 8.97 17.93 -16.72
CA GLN A 251 8.03 16.82 -16.53
C GLN A 251 8.53 15.82 -15.49
N GLN A 252 9.81 15.46 -15.55
CA GLN A 252 10.42 14.55 -14.58
C GLN A 252 10.37 15.13 -13.16
N LYS A 253 10.69 16.42 -13.00
CA LYS A 253 10.62 17.11 -11.70
C LYS A 253 9.18 17.12 -11.16
N ALA A 254 8.20 17.42 -12.01
CA ALA A 254 6.79 17.40 -11.64
C ALA A 254 6.33 15.99 -11.22
N LEU A 255 6.74 14.96 -11.96
CA LEU A 255 6.45 13.57 -11.62
C LEU A 255 7.05 13.15 -10.27
N LYS A 256 8.30 13.53 -9.99
CA LYS A 256 8.93 13.30 -8.67
C LYS A 256 8.15 13.95 -7.53
N GLN A 257 7.72 15.20 -7.72
CA GLN A 257 6.89 15.90 -6.73
C GLN A 257 5.55 15.18 -6.53
N LYS A 258 4.90 14.76 -7.61
CA LYS A 258 3.65 14.01 -7.56
C LYS A 258 3.80 12.66 -6.85
N MET A 259 4.84 11.88 -7.15
CA MET A 259 5.16 10.64 -6.44
C MET A 259 5.38 10.89 -4.94
N SER A 260 6.13 11.94 -4.57
CA SER A 260 6.34 12.29 -3.16
C SER A 260 5.03 12.69 -2.45
N GLY A 261 4.14 13.41 -3.13
CA GLY A 261 2.81 13.78 -2.61
C GLY A 261 1.90 12.57 -2.44
N SER A 262 1.85 11.67 -3.43
CA SER A 262 1.10 10.41 -3.34
C SER A 262 1.64 9.52 -2.21
N ARG A 263 2.98 9.41 -2.08
CA ARG A 263 3.62 8.69 -0.98
C ARG A 263 3.22 9.26 0.37
N ALA A 264 3.31 10.58 0.56
CA ALA A 264 2.95 11.21 1.81
C ALA A 264 1.47 10.97 2.17
N THR A 265 0.59 11.00 1.17
CA THR A 265 -0.84 10.74 1.33
C THR A 265 -1.09 9.27 1.73
N LEU A 266 -0.46 8.31 1.04
CA LEU A 266 -0.54 6.90 1.38
C LEU A 266 0.05 6.60 2.77
N GLN A 267 1.17 7.22 3.12
CA GLN A 267 1.82 7.04 4.41
C GLN A 267 0.91 7.51 5.54
N LYS A 268 0.30 8.69 5.39
CA LYS A 268 -0.69 9.20 6.35
C LYS A 268 -1.85 8.22 6.52
N ARG A 269 -2.40 7.69 5.42
CA ARG A 269 -3.50 6.72 5.47
C ARG A 269 -3.08 5.40 6.13
N TYR A 270 -1.88 4.91 5.84
CA TYR A 270 -1.32 3.72 6.46
C TYR A 270 -1.19 3.87 7.98
N ASP A 271 -0.67 5.01 8.44
CA ASP A 271 -0.49 5.28 9.87
C ASP A 271 -1.84 5.36 10.60
N GLU A 272 -2.86 5.98 9.97
CA GLU A 272 -4.24 6.00 10.46
C GLU A 272 -4.83 4.59 10.57
N LEU A 273 -4.77 3.80 9.49
CA LEU A 273 -5.28 2.43 9.46
C LEU A 273 -4.57 1.52 10.47
N ARG A 274 -3.26 1.69 10.65
CA ARG A 274 -2.47 0.94 11.63
C ARG A 274 -2.90 1.28 13.05
N LYS A 275 -3.18 2.55 13.33
CA LYS A 275 -3.70 3.00 14.63
C LYS A 275 -5.10 2.45 14.88
N GLU A 276 -6.00 2.54 13.91
CA GLU A 276 -7.36 1.98 13.97
C GLU A 276 -7.31 0.47 14.27
N ASN A 277 -6.50 -0.30 13.53
CA ASN A 277 -6.38 -1.75 13.76
C ASN A 277 -5.84 -2.10 15.16
N SER A 278 -4.87 -1.31 15.66
CA SER A 278 -4.35 -1.49 17.02
C SER A 278 -5.40 -1.19 18.09
N GLN A 279 -6.17 -0.11 17.92
CA GLN A 279 -7.30 0.24 18.80
C GLN A 279 -8.36 -0.87 18.79
N GLU A 280 -8.70 -1.41 17.63
CA GLU A 280 -9.69 -2.49 17.49
C GLU A 280 -9.22 -3.80 18.12
N GLN A 281 -7.93 -4.10 18.05
CA GLN A 281 -7.34 -5.25 18.76
C GLN A 281 -7.42 -5.07 20.28
N GLN A 282 -7.07 -3.89 20.80
CA GLN A 282 -7.18 -3.58 22.23
C GLN A 282 -8.63 -3.61 22.71
N CYS A 283 -9.57 -3.06 21.94
CA CYS A 283 -10.99 -3.09 22.26
C CYS A 283 -11.52 -4.53 22.34
N ARG A 284 -11.13 -5.41 21.40
CA ARG A 284 -11.47 -6.84 21.45
C ARG A 284 -10.92 -7.54 22.69
N GLN A 285 -9.69 -7.21 23.10
CA GLN A 285 -9.11 -7.76 24.34
C GLN A 285 -9.86 -7.33 25.60
N LEU A 286 -10.27 -6.06 25.66
CA LEU A 286 -11.07 -5.53 26.78
C LEU A 286 -12.46 -6.19 26.86
N MET A 287 -13.13 -6.36 25.72
CA MET A 287 -14.41 -7.07 25.64
C MET A 287 -14.27 -8.52 26.12
N ALA A 288 -13.23 -9.24 25.67
CA ALA A 288 -12.95 -10.61 26.13
C ALA A 288 -12.68 -10.68 27.65
N GLY A 289 -12.04 -9.67 28.22
CA GLY A 289 -11.85 -9.55 29.67
C GLY A 289 -13.17 -9.39 30.42
N LEU A 290 -14.09 -8.58 29.91
CA LEU A 290 -15.44 -8.41 30.47
C LEU A 290 -16.28 -9.68 30.32
N ASP A 291 -16.20 -10.36 29.17
CA ASP A 291 -16.86 -11.65 28.92
C ASP A 291 -16.45 -12.72 29.94
N LYS A 292 -15.15 -12.76 30.28
CA LYS A 292 -14.65 -13.67 31.31
C LYS A 292 -15.28 -13.37 32.67
N VAL A 293 -15.35 -12.10 33.08
CA VAL A 293 -16.00 -11.70 34.34
C VAL A 293 -17.48 -12.09 34.35
N VAL A 294 -18.21 -11.85 33.25
CA VAL A 294 -19.61 -12.27 33.11
C VAL A 294 -19.74 -13.79 33.21
N SER A 295 -18.84 -14.55 32.58
CA SER A 295 -18.82 -16.02 32.67
C SER A 295 -18.58 -16.51 34.11
N ASP A 296 -17.67 -15.89 34.86
CA ASP A 296 -17.41 -16.25 36.25
C ASP A 296 -18.58 -15.90 37.17
N LEU A 297 -19.25 -14.78 36.90
CA LEU A 297 -20.51 -14.40 37.53
C LEU A 297 -21.65 -15.38 37.20
N ASP A 298 -21.77 -15.85 35.96
CA ASP A 298 -22.74 -16.88 35.55
C ASP A 298 -22.52 -18.21 36.28
N LYS A 299 -21.26 -18.60 36.51
CA LYS A 299 -20.94 -19.79 37.32
C LYS A 299 -21.47 -19.64 38.74
N GLN A 300 -21.32 -18.46 39.34
CA GLN A 300 -21.86 -18.20 40.68
C GLN A 300 -23.40 -18.16 40.68
N GLU A 301 -24.03 -17.54 39.68
CA GLU A 301 -25.50 -17.55 39.56
C GLU A 301 -26.05 -18.98 39.49
N LYS A 302 -25.41 -19.85 38.68
CA LYS A 302 -25.77 -21.27 38.59
C LYS A 302 -25.57 -22.01 39.92
N ALA A 303 -24.49 -21.71 40.65
CA ALA A 303 -24.23 -22.28 41.97
C ALA A 303 -25.28 -21.84 43.01
N ILE A 304 -25.75 -20.58 42.96
CA ILE A 304 -26.84 -20.13 43.83
C ILE A 304 -28.12 -20.91 43.52
N TYR A 305 -28.50 -21.00 42.24
CA TYR A 305 -29.73 -21.71 41.87
C TYR A 305 -29.68 -23.20 42.21
N SER A 306 -28.53 -23.86 42.09
CA SER A 306 -28.41 -25.28 42.43
C SER A 306 -28.61 -25.56 43.92
N LYS A 307 -28.35 -24.57 44.79
CA LYS A 307 -28.58 -24.68 46.24
C LYS A 307 -30.01 -24.29 46.65
N VAL A 308 -30.59 -23.29 45.99
CA VAL A 308 -31.88 -22.70 46.41
C VAL A 308 -33.11 -23.35 45.76
N ARG A 309 -32.98 -23.91 44.55
CA ARG A 309 -34.12 -24.48 43.82
C ARG A 309 -34.55 -25.86 44.32
N PRO A 310 -33.64 -26.82 44.59
CA PRO A 310 -34.05 -28.14 45.07
C PRO A 310 -34.68 -28.04 46.46
N PRO A 311 -35.71 -28.86 46.76
CA PRO A 311 -36.23 -28.97 48.13
C PRO A 311 -35.14 -29.46 49.09
N LEU A 312 -35.33 -29.26 50.40
CA LEU A 312 -34.42 -29.80 51.41
C LEU A 312 -34.44 -31.33 51.42
N GLU A 313 -33.33 -31.94 51.80
CA GLU A 313 -33.21 -33.39 51.97
C GLU A 313 -34.11 -33.86 53.13
N GLN A 314 -35.10 -34.71 52.82
CA GLN A 314 -36.11 -35.16 53.78
C GLN A 314 -35.54 -35.89 55.01
N ASN A 315 -34.40 -36.58 54.85
CA ASN A 315 -33.81 -37.38 55.92
C ASN A 315 -32.99 -36.55 56.93
N ARG A 316 -32.56 -35.34 56.55
CA ARG A 316 -31.71 -34.48 57.39
C ARG A 316 -31.90 -32.98 57.10
N PRO A 317 -33.14 -32.46 57.13
CA PRO A 317 -33.45 -31.12 56.63
C PRO A 317 -32.74 -29.99 57.41
N LEU A 318 -32.55 -30.16 58.73
CA LEU A 318 -31.80 -29.21 59.55
C LEU A 318 -30.31 -29.14 59.16
N GLN A 319 -29.67 -30.29 58.93
CA GLN A 319 -28.27 -30.34 58.52
C GLN A 319 -28.09 -29.85 57.07
N ASP A 320 -28.94 -30.28 56.15
CA ASP A 320 -28.91 -29.84 54.74
C ASP A 320 -29.10 -28.31 54.63
N SER A 321 -30.04 -27.72 55.38
CA SER A 321 -30.21 -26.26 55.40
C SER A 321 -28.99 -25.51 55.96
N ALA A 322 -28.30 -26.08 56.95
CA ALA A 322 -27.06 -25.53 57.50
C ALA A 322 -25.88 -25.64 56.52
N ASP A 323 -25.74 -26.78 55.84
CA ASP A 323 -24.73 -27.03 54.82
C ASP A 323 -24.92 -26.07 53.63
N ARG A 324 -26.16 -25.89 53.14
CA ARG A 324 -26.49 -24.93 52.07
C ARG A 324 -26.24 -23.48 52.49
N LEU A 325 -26.45 -23.13 53.76
CA LEU A 325 -26.07 -21.82 54.30
C LEU A 325 -24.56 -21.60 54.25
N GLN A 326 -23.77 -22.64 54.54
CA GLN A 326 -22.33 -22.58 54.43
C GLN A 326 -21.88 -22.45 52.97
N ASP A 327 -22.44 -23.24 52.05
CA ASP A 327 -22.21 -23.10 50.60
C ASP A 327 -22.51 -21.67 50.13
N MET A 328 -23.57 -21.05 50.63
CA MET A 328 -23.94 -19.69 50.26
C MET A 328 -22.94 -18.63 50.76
N LYS A 329 -22.25 -18.89 51.88
CA LYS A 329 -21.13 -18.05 52.33
C LYS A 329 -19.91 -18.24 51.43
N ASP A 330 -19.64 -19.46 50.98
CA ASP A 330 -18.51 -19.75 50.09
C ASP A 330 -18.72 -19.12 48.71
N ILE A 331 -19.93 -19.18 48.17
CA ILE A 331 -20.33 -18.45 46.96
C ILE A 331 -20.21 -16.94 47.18
N ALA A 332 -20.66 -16.40 48.32
CA ALA A 332 -20.51 -14.97 48.63
C ALA A 332 -19.04 -14.53 48.64
N ASN A 333 -18.16 -15.36 49.22
CA ASN A 333 -16.72 -15.13 49.20
C ASN A 333 -16.15 -15.22 47.78
N ALA A 334 -16.65 -16.12 46.93
CA ALA A 334 -16.26 -16.20 45.53
C ALA A 334 -16.68 -14.94 44.75
N VAL A 335 -17.92 -14.46 44.92
CA VAL A 335 -18.40 -13.20 44.30
C VAL A 335 -17.56 -12.00 44.76
N ARG A 336 -17.23 -11.92 46.06
CA ARG A 336 -16.35 -10.86 46.61
C ARG A 336 -14.95 -10.89 45.99
N ARG A 337 -14.43 -12.06 45.62
CA ARG A 337 -13.14 -12.18 44.91
C ARG A 337 -13.21 -11.76 43.44
N ILE A 338 -14.37 -11.85 42.79
CA ILE A 338 -14.57 -11.42 41.40
C ILE A 338 -14.70 -9.88 41.30
N GLU A 339 -15.24 -9.23 42.34
CA GLU A 339 -15.46 -7.78 42.39
C GLU A 339 -14.22 -6.91 42.05
N PRO A 340 -13.02 -7.15 42.61
CA PRO A 340 -11.84 -6.38 42.23
C PRO A 340 -11.45 -6.57 40.75
N GLU A 341 -11.55 -7.79 40.20
CA GLU A 341 -11.26 -8.05 38.78
C GLU A 341 -12.26 -7.30 37.88
N LYS A 342 -13.57 -7.34 38.23
CA LYS A 342 -14.62 -6.57 37.56
C LYS A 342 -14.30 -5.08 37.56
N ASN A 343 -13.97 -4.51 38.73
CA ASN A 343 -13.67 -3.08 38.85
C ASN A 343 -12.43 -2.69 38.05
N SER A 344 -11.37 -3.51 38.05
CA SER A 344 -10.18 -3.29 37.22
C SER A 344 -10.54 -3.26 35.74
N LYS A 345 -11.24 -4.28 35.23
CA LYS A 345 -11.57 -4.40 33.81
C LYS A 345 -12.52 -3.31 33.31
N VAL A 346 -13.48 -2.92 34.14
CA VAL A 346 -14.36 -1.78 33.86
C VAL A 346 -13.57 -0.47 33.82
N GLN A 347 -12.61 -0.27 34.72
CA GLN A 347 -11.80 0.94 34.74
C GLN A 347 -10.80 1.01 33.58
N GLU A 348 -10.20 -0.12 33.19
CA GLU A 348 -9.36 -0.24 31.98
C GLU A 348 -10.17 0.13 30.73
N ALA A 349 -11.39 -0.41 30.60
CA ALA A 349 -12.29 -0.10 29.48
C ALA A 349 -12.68 1.40 29.43
N LYS A 350 -13.01 2.01 30.58
CA LYS A 350 -13.31 3.44 30.67
C LYS A 350 -12.11 4.31 30.25
N SER A 351 -10.92 3.95 30.73
CA SER A 351 -9.69 4.69 30.44
C SER A 351 -9.33 4.61 28.95
N PHE A 352 -9.53 3.44 28.33
CA PHE A 352 -9.38 3.25 26.89
C PHE A 352 -10.36 4.10 26.09
N LEU A 353 -11.65 4.09 26.44
CA LEU A 353 -12.70 4.86 25.77
C LEU A 353 -12.50 6.37 25.89
N ALA A 354 -12.01 6.84 27.04
CA ALA A 354 -11.66 8.25 27.23
C ALA A 354 -10.53 8.71 26.31
N SER A 355 -9.59 7.82 26.00
CA SER A 355 -8.43 8.11 25.15
C SER A 355 -8.68 7.83 23.66
N ASN A 356 -9.67 7.00 23.34
CA ASN A 356 -9.92 6.47 21.99
C ASN A 356 -11.42 6.50 21.63
N SER A 357 -12.02 7.70 21.68
CA SER A 357 -13.46 7.88 21.44
C SER A 357 -13.94 7.48 20.03
N ASN A 358 -13.04 7.42 19.05
CA ASN A 358 -13.35 7.14 17.65
C ASN A 358 -13.18 5.65 17.27
N CYS A 359 -12.91 4.76 18.22
CA CYS A 359 -12.86 3.32 17.97
C CYS A 359 -14.23 2.82 17.48
N ALA A 360 -14.29 2.06 16.40
CA ALA A 360 -15.56 1.63 15.80
C ALA A 360 -16.36 0.71 16.74
N SER A 361 -15.66 -0.11 17.53
CA SER A 361 -16.24 -1.01 18.54
C SER A 361 -16.55 -0.34 19.89
N ALA A 362 -16.35 0.98 20.02
CA ALA A 362 -16.60 1.70 21.28
C ALA A 362 -18.04 1.52 21.83
N PRO A 363 -19.11 1.58 21.00
CA PRO A 363 -20.48 1.36 21.49
C PRO A 363 -20.69 -0.06 22.05
N GLN A 364 -20.06 -1.06 21.45
CA GLN A 364 -20.14 -2.45 21.89
C GLN A 364 -19.43 -2.63 23.23
N LEU A 365 -18.27 -2.00 23.42
CA LEU A 365 -17.55 -2.00 24.69
C LEU A 365 -18.35 -1.31 25.80
N HIS A 366 -19.05 -0.20 25.50
CA HIS A 366 -19.99 0.43 26.43
C HIS A 366 -21.11 -0.52 26.86
N SER A 367 -21.80 -1.16 25.91
CA SER A 367 -22.85 -2.16 26.20
C SER A 367 -22.30 -3.28 27.09
N LYS A 368 -21.10 -3.77 26.78
CA LYS A 368 -20.47 -4.87 27.52
C LYS A 368 -20.15 -4.50 28.96
N MET A 369 -19.67 -3.28 29.18
CA MET A 369 -19.42 -2.74 30.51
C MET A 369 -20.72 -2.62 31.33
N ASP A 370 -21.79 -2.12 30.71
CA ASP A 370 -23.10 -1.98 31.35
C ASP A 370 -23.73 -3.33 31.69
N GLU A 371 -23.66 -4.29 30.76
CA GLU A 371 -24.08 -5.68 30.98
C GLU A 371 -23.33 -6.30 32.16
N THR A 372 -22.02 -6.12 32.23
CA THR A 372 -21.18 -6.65 33.31
C THR A 372 -21.60 -6.08 34.67
N ASN A 373 -21.82 -4.76 34.75
CA ASN A 373 -22.27 -4.11 35.98
C ASN A 373 -23.69 -4.55 36.39
N LYS A 374 -24.63 -4.59 35.44
CA LYS A 374 -25.99 -5.07 35.68
C LYS A 374 -26.01 -6.52 36.17
N LYS A 375 -25.19 -7.38 35.57
CA LYS A 375 -25.09 -8.79 35.96
C LYS A 375 -24.57 -8.96 37.37
N HIS A 376 -23.53 -8.20 37.73
CA HIS A 376 -22.97 -8.22 39.07
C HIS A 376 -24.01 -7.79 40.13
N ASN A 377 -24.69 -6.66 39.89
CA ASN A 377 -25.74 -6.17 40.79
C ASN A 377 -26.86 -7.20 40.98
N LYS A 378 -27.33 -7.80 39.89
CA LYS A 378 -28.35 -8.86 39.93
C LYS A 378 -27.90 -10.06 40.76
N ILE A 379 -26.63 -10.46 40.69
CA ILE A 379 -26.10 -11.58 41.49
C ILE A 379 -26.00 -11.20 42.96
N LEU A 380 -25.62 -9.98 43.30
CA LEU A 380 -25.60 -9.50 44.69
C LEU A 380 -27.02 -9.55 45.29
N GLU A 381 -28.02 -9.05 44.57
CA GLU A 381 -29.43 -9.12 44.97
C GLU A 381 -29.91 -10.58 45.11
N LEU A 382 -29.60 -11.43 44.13
CA LEU A 382 -29.96 -12.85 44.17
C LEU A 382 -29.32 -13.57 45.37
N LEU A 383 -28.04 -13.29 45.63
CA LEU A 383 -27.28 -13.87 46.75
C LEU A 383 -27.89 -13.44 48.08
N GLN A 384 -28.23 -12.16 48.25
CA GLN A 384 -28.87 -11.65 49.46
C GLN A 384 -30.22 -12.34 49.72
N CYS A 385 -31.12 -12.32 48.73
CA CYS A 385 -32.43 -12.99 48.83
C CYS A 385 -32.30 -14.48 49.13
N SER A 386 -31.31 -15.15 48.53
CA SER A 386 -31.04 -16.57 48.72
C SER A 386 -30.54 -16.88 50.14
N GLN A 387 -29.65 -16.05 50.69
CA GLN A 387 -29.16 -16.17 52.06
C GLN A 387 -30.28 -15.95 53.08
N GLU A 388 -31.12 -14.93 52.89
CA GLU A 388 -32.26 -14.66 53.76
C GLU A 388 -33.26 -15.83 53.74
N LYS A 389 -33.58 -16.35 52.55
CA LYS A 389 -34.46 -17.52 52.40
C LYS A 389 -33.92 -18.75 53.13
N LEU A 390 -32.65 -19.10 52.94
CA LEU A 390 -32.04 -20.26 53.60
C LEU A 390 -31.90 -20.06 55.11
N LYS A 391 -31.65 -18.83 55.57
CA LYS A 391 -31.61 -18.50 57.00
C LYS A 391 -32.97 -18.70 57.66
N ASN A 392 -34.03 -18.20 57.03
CA ASN A 392 -35.40 -18.40 57.51
C ASN A 392 -35.77 -19.89 57.51
N SER A 393 -35.39 -20.62 56.45
CA SER A 393 -35.60 -22.07 56.36
C SER A 393 -34.88 -22.81 57.49
N ASN A 394 -33.61 -22.50 57.76
CA ASN A 394 -32.84 -23.14 58.82
C ASN A 394 -33.40 -22.82 60.22
N GLN A 395 -33.85 -21.58 60.45
CA GLN A 395 -34.52 -21.20 61.70
C GLN A 395 -35.83 -21.97 61.91
N LEU A 396 -36.59 -22.16 60.84
CA LEU A 396 -37.80 -22.97 60.86
C LEU A 396 -37.48 -24.44 61.16
N GLU A 397 -36.55 -25.06 60.43
CA GLU A 397 -36.14 -26.44 60.67
C GLU A 397 -35.61 -26.66 62.09
N ASN A 398 -34.87 -25.68 62.63
CA ASN A 398 -34.39 -25.75 64.02
C ASN A 398 -35.55 -25.73 65.01
N SER A 399 -36.55 -24.88 64.76
CA SER A 399 -37.78 -24.82 65.57
C SER A 399 -38.58 -26.12 65.48
N LEU A 400 -38.71 -26.70 64.29
CA LEU A 400 -39.37 -28.00 64.07
C LEU A 400 -38.61 -29.14 64.75
N GLN A 401 -37.28 -29.17 64.68
CA GLN A 401 -36.46 -30.18 65.36
C GLN A 401 -36.58 -30.08 66.88
N ASN A 402 -36.58 -28.87 67.43
CA ASN A 402 -36.81 -28.65 68.86
C ASN A 402 -38.21 -29.12 69.28
N GLY A 403 -39.23 -28.83 68.47
CA GLY A 403 -40.59 -29.34 68.66
C GLY A 403 -40.66 -30.87 68.64
N LYS A 404 -40.02 -31.52 67.65
CA LYS A 404 -39.90 -32.98 67.56
C LYS A 404 -39.23 -33.59 68.79
N ASN A 405 -38.12 -33.02 69.25
CA ASN A 405 -37.40 -33.49 70.43
C ASN A 405 -38.27 -33.38 71.69
N LEU A 406 -38.99 -32.27 71.83
CA LEU A 406 -39.92 -32.05 72.95
C LEU A 406 -41.08 -33.05 72.92
N LEU A 407 -41.72 -33.25 71.76
CA LEU A 407 -42.78 -34.24 71.58
C LEU A 407 -42.29 -35.64 71.91
N SER A 408 -41.12 -36.04 71.42
CA SER A 408 -40.53 -37.35 71.74
C SER A 408 -40.31 -37.51 73.25
N SER A 409 -39.94 -36.45 73.98
CA SER A 409 -39.82 -36.50 75.43
C SER A 409 -41.17 -36.77 76.12
N TYR A 410 -42.26 -36.20 75.60
CA TYR A 410 -43.60 -36.43 76.10
C TYR A 410 -44.12 -37.82 75.71
N GLU A 411 -43.94 -38.26 74.46
CA GLU A 411 -44.26 -39.60 74.00
C GLU A 411 -43.57 -40.66 74.86
N ASN A 412 -42.28 -40.50 75.15
CA ASN A 412 -41.53 -41.40 76.02
C ASN A 412 -42.05 -41.42 77.47
N LYS A 413 -42.52 -40.28 78.00
CA LYS A 413 -43.15 -40.23 79.33
C LYS A 413 -44.50 -40.96 79.34
N LEU A 414 -45.33 -40.71 78.35
CA LEU A 414 -46.66 -41.33 78.21
C LEU A 414 -46.59 -42.83 77.93
N ALA A 415 -45.59 -43.30 77.18
CA ALA A 415 -45.35 -44.71 76.91
C ALA A 415 -44.93 -45.50 78.16
N ARG A 416 -44.35 -44.84 79.18
CA ARG A 416 -43.95 -45.46 80.45
C ARG A 416 -45.07 -45.55 81.49
N GLU A 417 -46.16 -44.82 81.30
CA GLU A 417 -47.36 -44.92 82.14
C GLU A 417 -48.24 -46.08 81.66
N GLU A 418 -48.01 -47.29 82.21
CA GLU A 418 -48.72 -48.51 81.81
C GLU A 418 -49.91 -48.90 82.72
N LEU A 419 -50.05 -48.30 83.91
CA LEU A 419 -51.12 -48.65 84.86
C LEU A 419 -51.78 -47.41 85.46
N ALA A 420 -53.12 -47.36 85.40
CA ALA A 420 -53.91 -46.33 86.07
C ALA A 420 -53.65 -46.38 87.60
N PRO A 421 -53.34 -45.24 88.25
CA PRO A 421 -53.15 -45.20 89.70
C PRO A 421 -54.39 -45.75 90.44
N ALA A 422 -54.18 -46.63 91.42
CA ALA A 422 -55.27 -47.31 92.12
C ALA A 422 -55.97 -46.41 93.17
N ASP A 423 -55.39 -45.27 93.54
CA ASP A 423 -55.91 -44.34 94.55
C ASP A 423 -56.29 -42.97 93.95
N ILE A 424 -57.38 -42.38 94.48
CA ILE A 424 -58.00 -41.16 93.96
C ILE A 424 -57.06 -39.95 94.01
N SER A 425 -56.20 -39.83 95.02
CA SER A 425 -55.27 -38.70 95.16
C SER A 425 -54.16 -38.74 94.10
N SER A 426 -53.63 -39.93 93.79
CA SER A 426 -52.67 -40.11 92.70
C SER A 426 -53.34 -39.93 91.34
N LEU A 427 -54.59 -40.38 91.18
CA LEU A 427 -55.38 -40.18 89.96
C LEU A 427 -55.59 -38.68 89.66
N GLU A 428 -56.00 -37.88 90.65
CA GLU A 428 -56.18 -36.42 90.50
C GLU A 428 -54.85 -35.68 90.22
N LYS A 429 -53.73 -36.20 90.72
CA LYS A 429 -52.39 -35.67 90.46
C LYS A 429 -51.96 -35.98 89.02
N THR A 430 -52.09 -37.22 88.58
CA THR A 430 -51.84 -37.63 87.19
C THR A 430 -52.75 -36.88 86.22
N GLN A 431 -54.03 -36.68 86.56
CA GLN A 431 -54.97 -35.91 85.75
C GLN A 431 -54.56 -34.42 85.64
N ARG A 432 -54.02 -33.82 86.71
CA ARG A 432 -53.43 -32.47 86.65
C ARG A 432 -52.18 -32.43 85.78
N GLU A 433 -51.28 -33.39 85.91
CA GLU A 433 -50.03 -33.48 85.14
C GLU A 433 -50.29 -33.73 83.64
N LEU A 434 -51.26 -34.58 83.30
CA LEU A 434 -51.76 -34.78 81.94
C LEU A 434 -52.47 -33.53 81.41
N GLY A 435 -53.24 -32.83 82.24
CA GLY A 435 -53.86 -31.54 81.88
C GLY A 435 -52.85 -30.44 81.56
N VAL A 436 -51.74 -30.37 82.31
CA VAL A 436 -50.61 -29.46 82.02
C VAL A 436 -49.88 -29.88 80.73
N SER A 437 -49.64 -31.19 80.55
CA SER A 437 -49.01 -31.72 79.33
C SER A 437 -49.88 -31.47 78.09
N ARG A 438 -51.21 -31.59 78.21
CA ARG A 438 -52.18 -31.28 77.15
C ARG A 438 -52.17 -29.79 76.79
N LYS A 439 -52.10 -28.88 77.78
CA LYS A 439 -51.98 -27.43 77.53
C LYS A 439 -50.64 -27.07 76.86
N ALA A 440 -49.55 -27.67 77.31
CA ALA A 440 -48.23 -27.50 76.70
C ALA A 440 -48.22 -28.00 75.25
N PHE A 441 -48.81 -29.18 74.98
CA PHE A 441 -48.96 -29.72 73.63
C PHE A 441 -49.77 -28.81 72.72
N VAL A 442 -50.93 -28.31 73.15
CA VAL A 442 -51.74 -27.36 72.36
C VAL A 442 -50.94 -26.12 72.01
N THR A 443 -50.11 -25.61 72.94
CA THR A 443 -49.25 -24.43 72.70
C THR A 443 -48.17 -24.70 71.65
N VAL A 444 -47.53 -25.87 71.68
CA VAL A 444 -46.54 -26.28 70.67
C VAL A 444 -47.22 -26.48 69.30
N CYS A 445 -48.43 -27.06 69.28
CA CYS A 445 -49.20 -27.29 68.07
C CYS A 445 -49.69 -25.98 67.44
N THR A 446 -50.18 -25.01 68.22
CA THR A 446 -50.61 -23.71 67.69
C THR A 446 -49.42 -22.90 67.17
N SER A 447 -48.27 -22.92 67.84
CA SER A 447 -47.06 -22.26 67.33
C SER A 447 -46.51 -22.92 66.05
N SER A 448 -46.70 -24.24 65.89
CA SER A 448 -46.21 -24.99 64.72
C SER A 448 -47.19 -24.91 63.53
N CYS A 449 -48.50 -25.00 63.77
CA CYS A 449 -49.55 -24.89 62.74
C CYS A 449 -49.62 -23.49 62.09
N CYS A 450 -49.21 -22.42 62.78
CA CYS A 450 -49.07 -21.11 62.12
C CYS A 450 -47.95 -21.06 61.07
N VAL A 451 -47.07 -22.06 61.04
CA VAL A 451 -45.89 -22.10 60.15
C VAL A 451 -45.94 -23.25 59.13
N ILE A 452 -46.70 -24.30 59.41
CA ILE A 452 -46.83 -25.48 58.56
C ILE A 452 -48.06 -25.33 57.65
N ASN A 453 -47.89 -24.68 56.51
CA ASN A 453 -48.80 -24.93 55.38
C ASN A 453 -48.25 -25.97 54.41
N TYR A 454 -47.02 -26.48 54.61
CA TYR A 454 -46.43 -27.49 53.73
C TYR A 454 -45.32 -28.28 54.47
N VAL A 455 -45.39 -29.63 54.41
CA VAL A 455 -44.23 -30.58 54.32
C VAL A 455 -43.77 -31.37 55.57
N ASP A 456 -44.59 -31.63 56.59
CA ASP A 456 -44.24 -32.76 57.50
C ASP A 456 -45.46 -33.59 57.93
N THR A 457 -45.84 -34.51 57.03
CA THR A 457 -46.89 -35.51 57.28
C THR A 457 -46.57 -36.37 58.49
N ASP A 458 -45.28 -36.61 58.79
CA ASP A 458 -44.88 -37.50 59.88
C ASP A 458 -45.02 -36.79 61.24
N LEU A 459 -44.70 -35.49 61.31
CA LEU A 459 -45.00 -34.66 62.48
C LEU A 459 -46.51 -34.52 62.70
N PHE A 460 -47.29 -34.35 61.62
CA PHE A 460 -48.74 -34.28 61.68
C PHE A 460 -49.37 -35.60 62.16
N LEU A 461 -48.89 -36.74 61.65
CA LEU A 461 -49.31 -38.06 62.12
C LEU A 461 -48.94 -38.29 63.58
N LYS A 462 -47.75 -37.88 64.03
CA LYS A 462 -47.35 -37.95 65.45
C LYS A 462 -48.23 -37.06 66.34
N MET A 463 -48.58 -35.86 65.88
CA MET A 463 -49.52 -35.00 66.60
C MET A 463 -50.92 -35.62 66.72
N ILE A 464 -51.42 -36.25 65.65
CA ILE A 464 -52.69 -36.98 65.67
C ILE A 464 -52.60 -38.17 66.64
N HIS A 465 -51.54 -38.96 66.55
CA HIS A 465 -51.33 -40.12 67.41
C HIS A 465 -51.24 -39.72 68.89
N PHE A 466 -50.50 -38.67 69.21
CA PHE A 466 -50.40 -38.12 70.56
C PHE A 466 -51.76 -37.60 71.08
N HIS A 467 -52.55 -36.93 70.24
CA HIS A 467 -53.90 -36.48 70.59
C HIS A 467 -54.85 -37.65 70.85
N ILE A 468 -54.74 -38.72 70.07
CA ILE A 468 -55.50 -39.97 70.26
C ILE A 468 -55.08 -40.64 71.56
N CYS A 469 -53.78 -40.80 71.84
CA CYS A 469 -53.29 -41.38 73.09
C CYS A 469 -53.73 -40.58 74.33
N LEU A 470 -53.74 -39.25 74.26
CA LEU A 470 -54.24 -38.36 75.32
C LEU A 470 -55.76 -38.35 75.48
N SER A 471 -56.52 -38.80 74.49
CA SER A 471 -57.99 -38.88 74.54
C SER A 471 -58.47 -40.27 74.97
N LEU A 472 -57.63 -41.29 74.82
CA LEU A 472 -57.87 -42.67 75.25
C LEU A 472 -57.44 -42.93 76.70
N LYS A 473 -56.49 -42.16 77.24
CA LYS A 473 -56.18 -42.06 78.66
C LYS A 473 -57.01 -40.96 79.29
#